data_AF-A0A366EZK5-F1
#
_entry.id   AF-A0A366EZK5-F1
#
_cell.length_a   1.000
_cell.length_b   1.000
_cell.length_c   1.000
_cell.angle_alpha   90.00
_cell.angle_beta   90.00
_cell.angle_gamma   90.00
#
_symmetry.space_group_name_H-M   'P 1'
#
loop_
_entity.id
_entity.type
_entity.pdbx_description
1 polymer ?
#
loop_
_entity_poly.entity_id
_entity_poly.type
_entity_poly.pdbx_seq_one_letter_code
_entity_poly.pdbx_strand_id
1 'polypeptide(L)' 'MKFLKPKNKNSESVDWKISEQTRYIVKYYAEYLEFTEDEVVDEFLKNIIDDKDFIEWVKSKRFNKRILSQIRNVKEENVG' A
#
# COMPACT_ATOMS: atom_id res chain seq x y z
N MET A 1 -11.95 -29.47 -11.57
CA MET A 1 -11.01 -28.34 -11.69
C MET A 1 -11.75 -27.04 -11.44
N LYS A 2 -11.27 -26.19 -10.53
CA LYS A 2 -11.79 -24.82 -10.37
C LYS A 2 -10.85 -23.89 -11.13
N PHE A 3 -11.36 -23.21 -12.14
CA PHE A 3 -10.60 -22.23 -12.91
C PHE A 3 -10.24 -21.05 -12.01
N LEU A 4 -8.98 -20.60 -12.07
CA LEU A 4 -8.57 -19.34 -11.47
C LEU A 4 -9.31 -18.22 -12.21
N LYS A 5 -10.08 -17.42 -11.48
CA LYS A 5 -10.63 -16.16 -12.01
C LYS A 5 -9.61 -15.06 -11.76
N PRO A 6 -9.41 -14.11 -12.70
CA PRO A 6 -8.54 -12.98 -12.46
C PRO A 6 -9.02 -12.23 -11.22
N LYS A 7 -8.09 -12.01 -10.27
CA LYS A 7 -8.30 -11.01 -9.22
C LYS A 7 -8.16 -9.66 -9.89
N ASN A 8 -9.27 -8.94 -10.09
CA ASN A 8 -9.19 -7.51 -10.35
C ASN A 8 -8.64 -6.86 -9.09
N LYS A 9 -7.32 -6.69 -9.01
CA LYS A 9 -6.72 -5.69 -8.14
C LYS A 9 -7.19 -4.36 -8.75
N ASN A 10 -7.96 -3.56 -8.00
CA ASN A 10 -8.30 -2.20 -8.39
C ASN A 10 -7.03 -1.33 -8.26
N SER A 11 -6.01 -1.61 -9.08
CA SER A 11 -4.73 -0.91 -9.11
C SER A 11 -4.68 -0.03 -10.34
N GLU A 12 -4.33 1.23 -10.15
CA GLU A 12 -4.05 2.18 -11.22
C GLU A 12 -2.53 2.34 -11.35
N SER A 13 -2.03 2.44 -12.59
CA SER A 13 -0.62 2.74 -12.83
C SER A 13 -0.31 4.17 -12.39
N VAL A 14 0.75 4.36 -11.61
CA VAL A 14 1.21 5.67 -11.12
C VAL A 14 2.68 5.87 -11.44
N ASP A 15 3.05 7.06 -11.94
CA ASP A 15 4.44 7.40 -12.24
C ASP A 15 5.08 8.15 -11.06
N TRP A 16 6.09 7.57 -10.43
CA TRP A 16 6.85 8.18 -9.33
C TRP A 16 8.31 8.40 -9.70
N LYS A 17 8.91 9.47 -9.17
CA LYS A 17 10.34 9.73 -9.27
C LYS A 17 11.03 9.31 -7.98
N ILE A 18 11.74 8.19 -8.03
CA ILE A 18 12.53 7.65 -6.91
C ILE A 18 14.01 7.57 -7.25
N SER A 19 14.86 7.43 -6.23
CA SER A 19 16.31 7.32 -6.42
C SER A 19 16.68 6.03 -7.16
N GLU A 20 17.83 6.02 -7.83
CA GLU A 20 18.35 4.82 -8.47
C GLU A 20 18.58 3.69 -7.46
N GLN A 21 19.11 4.02 -6.28
CA GLN A 21 19.31 3.06 -5.19
C GLN A 21 17.99 2.40 -4.77
N THR A 22 16.92 3.19 -4.62
CA THR A 22 15.59 2.67 -4.27
C THR A 22 15.08 1.70 -5.32
N ARG A 23 15.26 1.99 -6.62
CA ARG A 23 14.88 1.05 -7.70
C ARG A 23 15.59 -0.28 -7.58
N TYR A 24 16.91 -0.28 -7.34
CA TYR A 24 17.65 -1.52 -7.16
C TYR A 24 17.22 -2.30 -5.92
N ILE A 25 16.93 -1.62 -4.80
CA ILE A 25 16.39 -2.26 -3.60
C ILE A 25 15.08 -2.99 -3.92
N VAL A 26 14.13 -2.30 -4.55
CA VAL A 26 12.82 -2.88 -4.91
C VAL A 26 13.01 -4.07 -5.86
N LYS A 27 13.81 -3.90 -6.92
CA LYS A 27 14.08 -4.95 -7.91
C LYS A 27 14.62 -6.22 -7.27
N TYR A 28 15.74 -6.13 -6.54
CA TYR A 28 16.39 -7.32 -5.99
C TYR A 28 15.59 -7.96 -4.85
N TYR A 29 14.82 -7.16 -4.12
CA TYR A 29 13.94 -7.69 -3.10
C TYR A 29 12.73 -8.42 -3.70
N ALA A 30 12.17 -7.91 -4.80
CA ALA A 30 11.13 -8.59 -5.57
C ALA A 30 11.64 -9.92 -6.15
N GLU A 31 12.85 -9.93 -6.71
CA GLU A 31 13.51 -11.16 -7.19
C GLU A 31 13.68 -12.19 -6.07
N TYR A 32 14.14 -11.77 -4.88
CA TYR A 32 14.32 -12.66 -3.72
C TYR A 32 13.02 -13.29 -3.22
N LEU A 33 11.90 -12.54 -3.27
CA LEU A 33 10.59 -13.01 -2.82
C LEU A 33 9.75 -13.70 -3.91
N GLU A 34 10.24 -13.77 -5.14
CA GLU A 34 9.48 -14.21 -6.33
C GLU A 34 8.19 -13.38 -6.56
N PHE A 35 8.23 -12.09 -6.21
CA PHE A 35 7.11 -11.15 -6.34
C PHE A 35 7.36 -10.17 -7.49
N THR A 36 6.33 -9.41 -7.89
CA THR A 36 6.55 -8.25 -8.77
C THR A 36 7.05 -7.04 -7.99
N GLU A 37 7.75 -6.12 -8.65
CA GLU A 37 8.14 -4.83 -8.05
C GLU A 37 6.91 -4.06 -7.52
N ASP A 38 5.80 -4.09 -8.25
CA ASP A 38 4.53 -3.47 -7.84
C ASP A 38 3.99 -4.08 -6.53
N GLU A 39 4.07 -5.40 -6.36
CA GLU A 39 3.62 -6.07 -5.13
C GLU A 39 4.49 -5.70 -3.93
N VAL A 40 5.81 -5.65 -4.13
CA VAL A 40 6.73 -5.19 -3.08
C VAL A 40 6.41 -3.75 -2.69
N VAL A 41 6.24 -2.86 -3.67
CA VAL A 41 5.94 -1.44 -3.40
C VAL A 41 4.59 -1.28 -2.70
N ASP A 42 3.54 -1.94 -3.18
CA ASP A 42 2.20 -1.86 -2.60
C ASP A 42 2.15 -2.37 -1.15
N GLU A 43 2.76 -3.54 -0.87
CA GLU A 43 2.79 -4.10 0.48
C GLU A 43 3.65 -3.26 1.44
N PHE A 44 4.82 -2.79 1.01
CA PHE A 44 5.68 -2.01 1.90
C PHE A 44 5.13 -0.63 2.22
N LEU A 45 4.47 0.04 1.26
CA LEU A 45 3.94 1.38 1.50
C LEU A 45 2.70 1.37 2.39
N LYS A 46 1.98 0.25 2.50
CA LYS A 46 0.90 0.10 3.49
C LYS A 46 1.42 0.27 4.92
N ASN A 47 2.67 -0.08 5.20
CA ASN A 47 3.29 0.09 6.52
C ASN A 47 3.38 1.56 6.97
N ILE A 48 3.23 2.54 6.06
CA ILE A 48 3.15 3.97 6.43
C ILE A 48 1.98 4.21 7.40
N ILE A 49 0.94 3.39 7.35
CA ILE A 49 -0.22 3.52 8.24
C ILE A 49 0.10 3.26 9.71
N ASP A 50 1.21 2.58 9.99
CA ASP A 50 1.67 2.24 11.33
C ASP A 50 2.48 3.38 11.98
N ASP A 51 2.85 4.41 11.21
CA ASP A 51 3.47 5.62 11.73
C ASP A 51 2.42 6.42 12.54
N LYS A 52 2.57 6.37 13.86
CA LYS A 52 1.67 7.05 14.80
C LYS A 52 1.67 8.57 14.64
N ASP A 53 2.81 9.16 14.32
CA ASP A 53 2.94 10.61 14.16
C ASP A 53 2.27 11.06 12.86
N PHE A 54 2.41 10.27 11.78
CA PHE A 54 1.65 10.47 10.55
C PHE A 54 0.14 10.41 10.80
N ILE A 55 -0.33 9.39 11.52
CA ILE A 55 -1.77 9.26 11.85
C ILE A 55 -2.25 10.42 12.70
N GLU A 56 -1.48 10.87 13.68
CA GLU A 56 -1.85 12.02 14.52
C GLU A 56 -1.89 13.31 13.70
N TRP A 57 -0.93 13.50 12.79
CA TRP A 57 -0.96 14.58 11.82
C TRP A 57 -2.19 14.52 10.92
N VAL A 58 -2.61 13.34 10.44
CA VAL A 58 -3.86 13.17 9.67
C VAL A 58 -5.06 13.59 10.50
N LYS A 59 -5.15 13.19 11.78
CA LYS A 59 -6.25 13.59 12.67
C LYS A 59 -6.33 15.10 12.87
N SER A 60 -5.21 15.82 12.83
CA SER A 60 -5.18 17.29 12.91
C SER A 60 -5.82 18.01 11.70
N LYS A 61 -6.06 17.31 10.58
CA LYS A 61 -6.60 17.93 9.35
C LYS A 61 -8.11 18.13 9.41
N ARG A 62 -8.58 19.25 8.83
CA ARG A 62 -10.02 19.57 8.68
C ARG A 62 -10.83 18.45 8.01
N PHE A 63 -10.24 17.73 7.05
CA PHE A 63 -10.90 16.64 6.31
C PHE A 63 -10.43 15.25 6.76
N ASN A 64 -9.99 15.11 8.02
CA ASN A 64 -9.40 13.88 8.56
C ASN A 64 -10.25 12.62 8.29
N LYS A 65 -11.57 12.65 8.47
CA LYS A 65 -12.46 11.50 8.26
C LYS A 65 -12.37 10.95 6.84
N ARG A 66 -12.32 11.83 5.82
CA ARG A 66 -12.20 11.44 4.41
C ARG A 66 -10.85 10.80 4.13
N ILE A 67 -9.77 11.42 4.61
CA ILE A 67 -8.41 10.90 4.44
C ILE A 67 -8.30 9.51 5.10
N LEU A 68 -8.74 9.39 6.36
CA LEU A 68 -8.72 8.13 7.10
C LEU A 68 -9.53 7.04 6.39
N SER A 69 -10.70 7.34 5.83
CA SER A 69 -11.49 6.35 5.08
C SER A 69 -10.83 5.87 3.78
N GLN A 70 -9.91 6.65 3.22
CA GLN A 70 -9.19 6.30 2.00
C GLN A 70 -7.93 5.48 2.28
N ILE A 71 -7.23 5.75 3.39
CA ILE A 71 -5.95 5.10 3.72
C ILE A 71 -6.10 3.91 4.67
N ARG A 72 -7.07 3.93 5.59
CA ARG A 72 -7.49 2.74 6.33
C ARG A 72 -8.56 2.09 5.46
N ASN A 73 -8.28 0.91 4.93
CA ASN A 73 -9.32 0.11 4.28
C ASN A 73 -10.40 -0.19 5.32
N VAL A 74 -11.42 0.67 5.44
CA VAL A 74 -12.58 0.46 6.33
C VAL A 74 -13.49 -0.56 5.67
N LYS A 75 -13.02 -1.81 5.63
CA LYS A 75 -13.85 -2.99 5.56
C LYS A 75 -13.44 -3.87 6.75
N GLU A 76 -14.19 -3.69 7.83
CA GLU A 76 -14.33 -4.63 8.95
C GLU A 76 -13.13 -4.83 9.89
N GLU A 77 -12.97 -3.91 10.84
CA GLU A 77 -12.72 -4.29 12.24
C GLU A 77 -13.91 -3.82 13.09
N ASN A 78 -15.08 -4.41 12.81
CA ASN A 78 -16.14 -4.58 13.81
C ASN A 78 -16.28 -6.09 14.02
N VAL A 79 -15.36 -6.67 14.79
CA VAL A 79 -15.57 -7.98 15.40
C VAL A 79 -15.00 -7.92 16.81
N GLY A 80 -15.89 -7.91 17.80
CA GLY A 80 -15.59 -8.22 19.20
C GLY A 80 -15.47 -7.00 20.10
#